data_AF-A0A951DKX1-F1
#
_entry.id   AF-A0A951DKX1-F1
#
_cell.length_a   1.000
_cell.length_b   1.000
_cell.length_c   1.000
_cell.angle_alpha   90.00
_cell.angle_beta   90.00
_cell.angle_gamma   90.00
#
_symmetry.space_group_name_H-M   'P 1'
#
loop_
_entity.id
_entity.type
_entity.pdbx_description
1 polymer ?
#
loop_
_entity_poly.entity_id
_entity_poly.type
_entity_poly.pdbx_seq_one_letter_code
_entity_poly.pdbx_strand_id
1 'polypeptide(L)'
;MSFKDYLKERCRERGLSLHRLALLCDLNQIYFYQSINKNKDNPPPWVLRRAAPHLGTTYVDLLIVAGYLKPDEIDEWQDRADIAPERREARA
;
A
#
# COMPACT_ATOMS: atom_id res chain seq x y z
N MET A 1 8.58 11.17 8.57
CA MET A 1 7.23 11.43 8.03
C MET A 1 6.32 10.31 8.50
N SER A 2 5.08 10.58 8.94
CA SER A 2 4.15 9.50 9.33
C SER A 2 3.44 8.92 8.09
N PHE A 3 2.98 7.66 8.17
CA PHE A 3 2.18 7.05 7.10
C PHE A 3 0.93 7.88 6.76
N LYS A 4 0.31 8.50 7.77
CA LYS A 4 -0.83 9.41 7.59
C LYS A 4 -0.46 10.64 6.77
N ASP A 5 0.71 11.22 6.98
CA ASP A 5 1.14 12.39 6.22
C ASP A 5 1.41 12.02 4.77
N TYR A 6 2.01 10.86 4.52
CA TYR A 6 2.17 10.31 3.18
C TYR A 6 0.82 10.13 2.46
N LEU A 7 -0.17 9.55 3.15
CA LEU A 7 -1.51 9.41 2.59
C LEU A 7 -2.17 10.76 2.26
N LYS A 8 -1.99 11.77 3.10
CA LYS A 8 -2.52 13.12 2.83
C LYS A 8 -1.90 13.73 1.58
N GLU A 9 -0.60 13.55 1.40
CA GLU A 9 0.11 14.03 0.21
C GLU A 9 -0.40 13.36 -1.05
N ARG A 10 -0.48 12.01 -1.07
CA ARG A 10 -1.05 11.27 -2.20
C ARG A 10 -2.50 11.64 -2.50
N CYS A 11 -3.31 11.83 -1.47
CA CYS A 11 -4.67 12.35 -1.63
C CYS A 11 -4.68 13.73 -2.29
N ARG A 12 -3.81 14.66 -1.85
CA ARG A 12 -3.71 16.01 -2.41
C ARG A 12 -3.32 15.98 -3.89
N GLU A 13 -2.35 15.16 -4.27
CA GLU A 13 -1.93 14.97 -5.67
C GLU A 13 -3.08 14.50 -6.57
N ARG A 14 -4.03 13.75 -6.00
CA ARG A 14 -5.21 13.23 -6.69
C ARG A 14 -6.46 14.11 -6.56
N GLY A 15 -6.39 15.24 -5.86
CA GLY A 15 -7.56 16.08 -5.57
C GLY A 15 -8.59 15.40 -4.65
N LEU A 16 -8.16 14.46 -3.81
CA LEU A 16 -8.99 13.72 -2.87
C LEU A 16 -8.79 14.23 -1.44
N SER A 17 -9.85 14.15 -0.63
CA SER A 17 -9.73 14.24 0.83
C SER A 17 -9.55 12.85 1.43
N LEU A 18 -8.98 12.76 2.65
CA LEU A 18 -8.94 11.49 3.39
C LEU A 18 -10.34 10.90 3.63
N HIS A 19 -11.34 11.77 3.83
CA HIS A 19 -12.72 11.33 3.94
C HIS A 19 -13.21 10.70 2.64
N ARG A 20 -12.93 11.34 1.49
CA ARG A 20 -13.31 10.80 0.18
C ARG A 20 -12.61 9.46 -0.09
N LEU A 21 -11.35 9.32 0.30
CA LEU A 21 -10.63 8.05 0.21
C LEU A 21 -11.28 6.96 1.05
N ALA A 22 -11.73 7.25 2.29
CA ALA A 22 -12.44 6.28 3.12
C ALA A 22 -13.71 5.74 2.44
N LEU A 23 -14.48 6.64 1.80
CA LEU A 23 -15.67 6.26 1.04
C LEU A 23 -15.33 5.40 -0.18
N LEU A 24 -14.27 5.76 -0.92
CA LEU A 24 -13.82 4.99 -2.10
C LEU A 24 -13.33 3.59 -1.72
N CYS A 25 -12.69 3.46 -0.56
CA CYS A 25 -12.30 2.17 0.01
C CYS A 25 -13.49 1.35 0.54
N ASP A 26 -14.71 1.87 0.50
CA ASP A 26 -15.90 1.26 1.11
C ASP A 26 -15.66 0.91 2.60
N LEU A 27 -15.17 1.91 3.35
CA LEU A 27 -14.85 1.77 4.77
C LEU A 27 -15.63 2.77 5.60
N ASN A 28 -16.05 2.32 6.78
CA ASN A 28 -16.54 3.23 7.80
C ASN A 28 -15.45 4.26 8.13
N GLN A 29 -15.83 5.53 8.16
CA GLN A 29 -14.92 6.64 8.39
C GLN A 29 -14.10 6.46 9.67
N ILE A 30 -14.74 6.13 10.79
CA ILE A 30 -14.06 5.96 12.09
C ILE A 30 -13.01 4.86 11.99
N TYR A 31 -13.38 3.72 11.41
CA TYR A 31 -12.46 2.59 11.21
C TYR A 31 -11.26 2.97 10.34
N PHE A 32 -11.49 3.69 9.24
CA PHE A 32 -10.42 4.15 8.35
C PHE A 32 -9.44 5.06 9.08
N TYR A 33 -9.93 6.07 9.80
CA TYR A 33 -9.08 6.99 10.55
C TYR A 33 -8.31 6.27 11.67
N GLN A 34 -8.92 5.31 12.37
CA GLN A 34 -8.23 4.49 13.36
C GLN A 34 -7.11 3.68 12.70
N SER A 35 -7.37 3.07 11.55
CA SER A 35 -6.40 2.24 10.84
C SER A 35 -5.16 3.03 10.39
N ILE A 36 -5.31 4.28 9.94
CA ILE A 36 -4.19 5.09 9.42
C ILE A 36 -3.46 5.93 10.48
N ASN A 37 -4.05 6.07 11.68
CA ASN A 37 -3.55 7.00 12.72
C ASN A 37 -2.96 6.29 13.94
N LYS A 38 -2.96 4.95 13.98
CA LYS A 38 -2.36 4.20 15.08
C LYS A 38 -0.83 4.35 15.02
N ASN A 39 -0.29 5.18 15.91
CA ASN A 39 1.15 5.42 16.03
C ASN A 39 2.00 4.18 16.37
N LYS A 40 1.37 3.05 16.77
CA LYS A 40 2.05 1.79 17.11
C LYS A 40 1.76 0.62 16.17
N ASP A 41 0.66 0.68 15.41
CA ASP A 41 0.23 -0.42 14.54
C ASP A 41 0.08 0.11 13.12
N ASN A 42 0.71 -0.58 12.18
CA ASN A 42 0.55 -0.28 10.76
C ASN A 42 -0.91 -0.54 10.32
N PRO A 43 -1.44 0.23 9.36
CA PRO A 43 -2.76 -0.03 8.82
C PRO A 43 -2.83 -1.46 8.25
N PRO A 44 -3.91 -2.21 8.47
CA PRO A 44 -3.99 -3.59 8.00
C PRO A 44 -3.72 -3.70 6.49
N PRO A 45 -2.99 -4.72 6.00
CA PRO A 45 -2.60 -4.80 4.60
C PRO A 45 -3.79 -4.76 3.62
N TRP A 46 -4.93 -5.31 4.00
CA TRP A 46 -6.14 -5.26 3.18
C TRP A 46 -6.70 -3.83 3.02
N VAL A 47 -6.52 -2.94 4.01
CA VAL A 47 -6.88 -1.51 3.92
C VAL A 47 -5.99 -0.81 2.89
N LEU A 48 -4.69 -1.11 2.91
CA LEU A 48 -3.72 -0.60 1.94
C LEU A 48 -4.07 -1.04 0.51
N ARG A 49 -4.44 -2.32 0.35
CA ARG A 49 -4.87 -2.87 -0.95
C ARG A 49 -6.06 -2.13 -1.53
N ARG A 50 -7.04 -1.74 -0.70
CA ARG A 50 -8.20 -0.94 -1.14
C ARG A 50 -7.84 0.51 -1.46
N ALA A 51 -6.89 1.09 -0.75
CA ALA A 51 -6.49 2.48 -0.96
C ALA A 51 -5.62 2.69 -2.22
N ALA A 52 -4.76 1.74 -2.57
CA ALA A 52 -3.80 1.84 -3.67
C ALA A 52 -4.41 2.35 -5.01
N PRO A 53 -5.51 1.77 -5.54
CA PRO A 53 -6.10 2.20 -6.80
C PRO A 53 -6.52 3.67 -6.83
N HIS A 54 -6.97 4.20 -5.69
CA HIS A 54 -7.45 5.58 -5.57
C HIS A 54 -6.32 6.59 -5.39
N LEU A 55 -5.16 6.12 -4.92
CA LEU A 55 -3.99 6.96 -4.66
C LEU A 55 -3.04 7.02 -5.87
N GLY A 56 -3.10 6.08 -6.80
CA GLY A 56 -2.16 6.02 -7.93
C GLY A 56 -0.77 5.52 -7.55
N THR A 57 -0.71 4.74 -6.48
CA THR A 57 0.49 4.03 -6.05
C THR A 57 0.18 2.55 -6.00
N THR A 58 1.20 1.71 -6.04
CA THR A 58 0.99 0.27 -5.98
C THR A 58 0.68 -0.16 -4.56
N TYR A 59 0.06 -1.33 -4.42
CA TYR A 59 -0.13 -1.96 -3.11
C TYR A 59 1.22 -2.22 -2.41
N VAL A 60 2.25 -2.57 -3.18
CA VAL A 60 3.61 -2.83 -2.67
C VAL A 60 4.24 -1.56 -2.11
N ASP A 61 4.13 -0.43 -2.82
CA ASP A 61 4.64 0.86 -2.32
C ASP A 61 4.01 1.23 -0.97
N LEU A 62 2.70 1.01 -0.82
CA LEU A 62 2.01 1.26 0.44
C LEU A 62 2.50 0.34 1.56
N LEU A 63 2.84 -0.92 1.27
CA LEU A 63 3.43 -1.84 2.23
C LEU A 63 4.82 -1.37 2.68
N ILE A 64 5.65 -0.88 1.75
CA ILE A 64 6.98 -0.34 2.06
C ILE A 64 6.84 0.88 2.98
N VAL A 65 6.01 1.85 2.58
CA VAL A 65 5.84 3.10 3.34
C VAL A 65 5.18 2.85 4.70
N ALA A 66 4.29 1.84 4.80
CA ALA A 66 3.74 1.39 6.07
C ALA A 66 4.74 0.57 6.90
N GLY A 67 5.91 0.21 6.39
CA GLY A 67 6.94 -0.53 7.12
C GLY A 67 6.70 -2.04 7.21
N TYR A 68 5.85 -2.61 6.35
CA TYR A 68 5.66 -4.06 6.23
C TYR A 68 6.76 -4.73 5.40
N LEU A 69 7.35 -4.00 4.47
CA LEU A 69 8.41 -4.48 3.59
C LEU A 69 9.56 -3.49 3.61
N LYS A 70 10.79 -3.99 3.53
CA LYS A 70 11.95 -3.18 3.20
C LYS A 70 12.19 -3.23 1.69
N PRO A 71 12.66 -2.13 1.07
CA PRO A 71 13.03 -2.15 -0.34
C PRO A 71 14.01 -3.28 -0.69
N ASP A 72 15.01 -3.52 0.17
CA ASP A 72 16.03 -4.54 -0.05
C ASP A 72 15.46 -5.97 -0.14
N GLU A 73 14.38 -6.26 0.60
CA GLU A 73 13.71 -7.56 0.56
C GLU A 73 12.99 -7.82 -0.77
N ILE A 74 12.63 -6.76 -1.50
CA ILE A 74 11.99 -6.84 -2.81
C ILE A 74 13.05 -7.09 -3.88
N ASP A 75 14.19 -6.38 -3.81
CA ASP A 75 15.30 -6.53 -4.74
C ASP A 75 15.86 -7.96 -4.67
N GLU A 76 16.07 -8.51 -3.47
CA GLU A 76 16.49 -9.91 -3.27
C GLU A 76 15.52 -10.92 -3.90
N TRP A 77 14.21 -10.62 -3.88
CA TRP A 77 13.18 -11.47 -4.50
C TRP A 77 13.18 -11.38 -6.02
N GLN A 78 13.40 -10.18 -6.57
CA GLN A 78 13.50 -9.96 -8.02
C GLN A 78 14.74 -10.66 -8.58
N ASP A 79 15.90 -10.50 -7.94
CA ASP A 79 17.14 -11.18 -8.31
C ASP A 79 16.95 -12.70 -8.34
N ARG A 80 16.31 -13.29 -7.31
CA ARG A 80 16.00 -14.73 -7.28
C ARG A 80 15.05 -15.17 -8.40
N ALA A 81 14.08 -14.33 -8.76
CA ALA A 81 13.13 -14.64 -9.82
C ALA A 81 13.80 -14.59 -11.21
N ASP A 82 14.74 -13.67 -11.41
CA ASP A 82 15.48 -13.50 -12.66
C ASP A 82 16.55 -14.59 -12.85
N ILE A 83 17.10 -15.13 -11.76
CA ILE A 83 18.04 -16.28 -11.79
C ILE A 83 17.31 -17.62 -12.11
N ALA A 84 15.98 -17.69 -11.96
CA ALA A 84 15.19 -18.92 -12.18
C ALA A 84 14.16 -18.79 -13.34
N PRO A 85 14.60 -18.68 -14.61
CA PRO A 85 13.70 -18.50 -15.75
C PRO A 85 12.80 -19.73 -16.08
N GLU A 86 13.14 -20.92 -15.58
CA GLU A 86 12.57 -22.20 -16.08
C GLU A 86 11.12 -22.55 -15.66
N ARG A 87 10.42 -21.74 -14.85
CA ARG A 87 9.07 -22.12 -14.37
C ARG A 87 7.88 -21.59 -15.18
N ARG A 88 8.11 -20.83 -16.25
CA ARG A 88 7.01 -20.19 -17.02
C ARG A 88 6.43 -21.04 -18.16
N GLU A 89 7.08 -22.13 -18.57
CA GLU A 89 6.65 -22.92 -19.76
C GLU A 89 5.86 -24.20 -19.46
N ALA A 90 5.54 -24.52 -18.20
CA ALA A 90 4.83 -25.76 -17.86
C ALA A 90 3.29 -25.68 -17.96
N ARG A 91 2.74 -24.72 -18.73
CA ARG A 91 1.29 -24.58 -18.92
C ARG A 91 0.98 -24.04 -20.33
N ALA A 92 1.33 -24.80 -21.35
CA ALA A 92 0.78 -24.72 -22.70
C ALA A 92 -0.04 -25.98 -22.97
#